data_AF-A0A095WV27-F1
#
_entry.id   AF-A0A095WV27-F1
#
_cell.length_a   1.000
_cell.length_b   1.000
_cell.length_c   1.000
_cell.angle_alpha   90.00
_cell.angle_beta   90.00
_cell.angle_gamma   90.00
#
_symmetry.space_group_name_H-M   'P 1'
#
loop_
_entity.id
_entity.type
_entity.pdbx_description
1 polymer ?
#
loop_
_entity_poly.entity_id
_entity_poly.type
_entity_poly.pdbx_seq_one_letter_code
_entity_poly.pdbx_strand_id
1 'polypeptide(L)'
;MSYTLQDEVHQAFAGVLSRSELSLLLVIAGCAPHETDKKTDREVEGRTYRARECFITQEVMAAKYGGVKPESIGRVKRRLAKQGIDWRVPINPGKNGKPVYAFNGHACVYRIPPFEEMKRQAAGVAERRGITTSV
;
A
#
# COMPACT_ATOMS: atom_id res chain seq x y z
N MET A 1 22.99 3.95 -7.16
CA MET A 1 21.63 4.52 -7.09
C MET A 1 20.89 3.81 -5.97
N SER A 2 20.39 4.54 -4.98
CA SER A 2 19.51 3.95 -3.96
C SER A 2 18.15 3.78 -4.62
N TYR A 3 17.69 2.54 -4.73
CA TYR A 3 16.43 2.18 -5.35
C TYR A 3 15.39 2.10 -4.23
N THR A 4 14.32 2.90 -4.30
CA THR A 4 13.32 2.96 -3.23
C THR A 4 12.08 2.16 -3.59
N LEU A 5 11.31 1.75 -2.57
CA LEU A 5 9.99 1.13 -2.81
C LEU A 5 9.04 2.09 -3.53
N GLN A 6 9.22 3.42 -3.40
CA GLN A 6 8.43 4.39 -4.13
C GLN A 6 8.72 4.35 -5.64
N ASP A 7 9.98 4.13 -6.04
CA ASP A 7 10.38 3.99 -7.44
C ASP A 7 9.77 2.72 -8.05
N GLU A 8 9.82 1.59 -7.33
CA GLU A 8 9.17 0.34 -7.75
C GLU A 8 7.66 0.52 -7.97
N VAL A 9 6.99 1.17 -7.02
CA VAL A 9 5.55 1.43 -7.11
C VAL A 9 5.23 2.37 -8.28
N HIS A 10 6.03 3.42 -8.47
CA HIS A 10 5.85 4.33 -9.59
C HIS A 10 6.04 3.59 -10.92
N GLN A 11 7.10 2.79 -11.06
CA GLN A 11 7.38 2.03 -12.26
C GLN A 11 6.31 0.99 -12.57
N ALA A 12 5.77 0.31 -11.56
CA ALA A 12 4.75 -0.71 -11.77
C ALA A 12 3.37 -0.14 -12.14
N PHE A 13 2.97 1.00 -11.56
CA PHE A 13 1.58 1.48 -11.62
C PHE A 13 1.36 2.81 -12.37
N ALA A 14 2.43 3.51 -12.76
CA ALA A 14 2.30 4.73 -13.56
C ALA A 14 1.53 4.44 -14.87
N GLY A 15 0.59 5.32 -15.23
CA GLY A 15 -0.28 5.15 -16.40
C GLY A 15 -1.44 4.16 -16.22
N VAL A 16 -1.39 3.29 -15.21
CA VAL A 16 -2.47 2.31 -14.91
C VAL A 16 -3.42 2.84 -13.84
N LEU A 17 -2.86 3.42 -12.77
CA LEU A 17 -3.63 3.97 -11.65
C LEU A 17 -3.93 5.46 -11.83
N SER A 18 -5.03 5.91 -11.23
CA SER A 18 -5.31 7.34 -11.13
C SER A 18 -4.30 8.00 -10.19
N ARG A 19 -4.10 9.33 -10.32
CA ARG A 19 -3.19 10.09 -9.46
C ARG A 19 -3.44 9.86 -7.97
N SER A 20 -4.71 9.78 -7.57
CA SER A 20 -5.10 9.52 -6.18
C SER A 20 -4.74 8.12 -5.70
N GLU A 21 -4.95 7.11 -6.54
CA GLU A 21 -4.62 5.72 -6.20
C GLU A 21 -3.11 5.54 -6.10
N LEU A 22 -2.37 6.06 -7.08
CA LEU A 22 -0.91 6.00 -7.09
C LEU A 22 -0.31 6.77 -5.90
N SER A 23 -0.79 7.98 -5.62
CA SER A 23 -0.34 8.77 -4.47
C SER A 23 -0.53 8.03 -3.14
N LEU A 24 -1.62 7.27 -2.98
CA LEU A 24 -1.85 6.51 -1.76
C LEU A 24 -0.84 5.38 -1.61
N LEU A 25 -0.55 4.65 -2.70
CA LEU A 25 0.45 3.58 -2.70
C LEU A 25 1.86 4.15 -2.44
N LEU A 26 2.20 5.31 -3.00
CA LEU A 26 3.47 5.99 -2.76
C LEU A 26 3.63 6.45 -1.30
N VAL A 27 2.54 6.86 -0.63
CA VAL A 27 2.57 7.17 0.81
C VAL A 27 2.87 5.92 1.63
N ILE A 28 2.25 4.78 1.30
CA ILE A 28 2.52 3.50 1.96
C ILE A 28 3.98 3.07 1.73
N ALA A 29 4.45 3.15 0.47
CA ALA A 29 5.80 2.79 0.08
C ALA A 29 6.88 3.66 0.75
N GLY A 30 6.64 4.97 0.85
CA GLY A 30 7.57 5.90 1.51
C GLY A 30 7.65 5.73 3.03
N CYS A 31 6.81 4.87 3.63
CA CYS A 31 6.81 4.59 5.05
C CYS A 31 7.33 3.18 5.39
N ALA A 32 7.70 2.37 4.40
CA ALA A 32 8.28 1.04 4.58
C ALA A 32 9.79 1.06 4.31
N PRO A 33 10.61 0.29 5.05
CA PRO A 33 12.02 0.13 4.73
C PRO A 33 12.21 -0.73 3.48
N HIS A 34 13.16 -0.36 2.63
CA HIS A 34 13.59 -1.18 1.50
C HIS A 34 14.54 -2.28 2.00
N GLU A 35 14.60 -3.40 1.28
CA GLU A 35 15.45 -4.56 1.63
C GLU A 35 16.95 -4.21 1.67
N THR A 36 17.34 -3.16 0.95
CA THR A 36 18.73 -2.66 0.91
C THR A 36 19.05 -1.68 2.05
N ASP A 37 18.08 -1.32 2.88
CA ASP A 37 18.30 -0.38 3.98
C ASP A 37 19.14 -1.04 5.08
N LYS A 38 20.16 -0.35 5.57
CA LYS A 38 21.06 -0.85 6.65
C LYS A 38 20.34 -1.15 7.97
N LYS A 39 19.07 -0.73 8.12
CA LYS A 39 18.19 -0.96 9.27
C LYS A 39 16.85 -1.47 8.76
N THR A 40 16.81 -2.73 8.34
CA THR A 40 15.57 -3.42 7.93
C THR A 40 14.61 -3.57 9.11
N ASP A 41 15.18 -3.74 10.30
CA ASP A 41 14.45 -4.00 11.52
C ASP A 41 14.37 -2.71 12.32
N ARG A 42 13.17 -2.12 12.34
CA ARG A 42 12.79 -1.09 13.30
C ARG A 42 11.98 -1.76 14.41
N GLU A 43 11.86 -1.11 15.56
CA GLU A 43 10.96 -1.53 16.61
C GLU A 43 10.08 -0.34 16.98
N VAL A 44 8.77 -0.53 16.98
CA VAL A 44 7.78 0.46 17.39
C VAL A 44 6.68 -0.30 18.07
N GLU A 45 6.32 0.16 19.27
CA GLU A 45 5.29 -0.46 20.10
C GLU A 45 5.52 -1.98 20.31
N GLY A 46 6.79 -2.40 20.45
CA GLY A 46 7.16 -3.81 20.69
C GLY A 46 7.03 -4.72 19.47
N ARG A 47 6.97 -4.17 18.24
CA ARG A 47 6.91 -4.94 16.99
C ARG A 47 8.15 -4.70 16.12
N THR A 48 8.79 -5.78 15.71
CA THR A 48 9.89 -5.76 14.73
C THR A 48 9.34 -5.56 13.32
N TYR A 49 9.89 -4.58 12.61
CA TYR A 49 9.55 -4.28 11.23
C TYR A 49 10.32 -5.21 10.32
N ARG A 50 9.67 -5.74 9.28
CA ARG A 50 10.37 -6.41 8.19
C ARG A 50 10.50 -5.45 7.01
N ALA A 51 11.45 -5.75 6.12
CA ALA A 51 11.50 -5.08 4.83
C ALA A 51 10.13 -5.13 4.14
N ARG A 52 9.78 -4.04 3.45
CA ARG A 52 8.50 -3.84 2.75
C ARG A 52 7.25 -3.74 3.65
N GLU A 53 7.40 -3.72 4.97
CA GLU A 53 6.28 -3.54 5.90
C GLU A 53 6.18 -2.11 6.43
N CYS A 54 4.95 -1.61 6.52
CA CYS A 54 4.65 -0.31 7.08
C CYS A 54 3.50 -0.40 8.08
N PHE A 55 3.66 0.29 9.21
CA PHE A 55 2.62 0.53 10.19
C PHE A 55 2.26 2.00 10.15
N ILE A 56 1.02 2.31 9.78
CA ILE A 56 0.57 3.69 9.67
C ILE A 56 -0.91 3.79 10.04
N THR A 57 -1.24 4.78 10.88
CA THR A 57 -2.62 5.10 11.23
C THR A 57 -3.31 5.80 10.06
N GLN A 58 -4.65 5.80 10.07
CA GLN A 58 -5.40 6.48 9.03
C GLN A 58 -5.20 7.99 9.09
N GLU A 59 -5.00 8.59 10.27
CA GLU A 59 -4.72 10.03 10.41
C GLU A 59 -3.36 10.39 9.83
N VAL A 60 -2.30 9.64 10.17
CA VAL A 60 -0.95 9.90 9.64
C VAL A 60 -0.92 9.72 8.13
N MET A 61 -1.60 8.69 7.62
CA MET A 61 -1.75 8.48 6.18
C MET A 61 -2.48 9.64 5.51
N ALA A 62 -3.56 10.14 6.11
CA ALA A 62 -4.34 11.24 5.57
C ALA A 62 -3.55 12.56 5.57
N ALA A 63 -2.77 12.82 6.62
CA ALA A 63 -1.85 13.94 6.71
C ALA A 63 -0.79 13.89 5.59
N LYS A 64 -0.12 12.74 5.41
CA LYS A 64 0.88 12.53 4.35
C LYS A 64 0.31 12.57 2.93
N TYR A 65 -0.96 12.20 2.75
CA TYR A 65 -1.66 12.21 1.48
C TYR A 65 -2.13 13.62 1.05
N GLY A 66 -1.79 14.67 1.81
CA GLY A 66 -2.15 16.06 1.51
C GLY A 66 -3.21 16.64 2.43
N GLY A 67 -3.27 16.18 3.69
CA GLY A 67 -4.18 16.73 4.70
C GLY A 67 -5.67 16.48 4.44
N VAL A 68 -6.00 15.40 3.74
CA VAL A 68 -7.41 15.06 3.46
C VAL A 68 -8.10 14.49 4.70
N LYS A 69 -9.43 14.41 4.65
CA LYS A 69 -10.18 13.68 5.68
C LYS A 69 -9.89 12.17 5.62
N PRO A 70 -9.75 11.48 6.76
CA PRO A 70 -9.51 10.03 6.81
C PRO A 70 -10.49 9.22 5.95
N GLU A 71 -11.77 9.59 5.87
CA GLU A 71 -12.79 8.86 5.13
C GLU A 71 -12.50 8.80 3.63
N SER A 72 -11.89 9.86 3.07
CA SER A 72 -11.48 9.92 1.66
C SER A 72 -10.46 8.83 1.34
N ILE A 73 -9.53 8.56 2.25
CA ILE A 73 -8.55 7.48 2.13
C ILE A 73 -9.26 6.11 2.08
N GLY A 74 -10.27 5.91 2.92
CA GLY A 74 -11.07 4.68 2.93
C GLY A 74 -11.74 4.39 1.58
N ARG A 75 -12.20 5.44 0.88
CA ARG A 75 -12.78 5.29 -0.48
C ARG A 75 -11.73 4.89 -1.51
N VAL A 76 -10.53 5.47 -1.46
CA VAL A 76 -9.42 5.11 -2.36
C VAL A 76 -9.00 3.64 -2.13
N LYS A 77 -8.82 3.23 -0.87
CA LYS A 77 -8.51 1.83 -0.51
C LYS A 77 -9.55 0.85 -1.05
N ARG A 78 -10.84 1.19 -0.90
CA ARG A 78 -11.93 0.34 -1.42
C ARG A 78 -11.89 0.22 -2.94
N ARG A 79 -11.54 1.30 -3.67
CA ARG A 79 -11.39 1.25 -5.13
C ARG A 79 -10.21 0.35 -5.53
N LEU A 80 -9.05 0.53 -4.90
CA LEU A 80 -7.88 -0.33 -5.11
C LEU A 80 -8.20 -1.82 -4.86
N ALA A 81 -8.85 -2.14 -3.74
CA ALA A 81 -9.22 -3.51 -3.40
C ALA A 81 -10.16 -4.14 -4.42
N LYS A 82 -11.13 -3.37 -4.96
CA LYS A 82 -11.99 -3.84 -6.06
C LYS A 82 -11.24 -4.14 -7.36
N GLN A 83 -10.06 -3.53 -7.54
CA GLN A 83 -9.16 -3.78 -8.66
C GLN A 83 -8.12 -4.88 -8.33
N GLY A 84 -8.26 -5.59 -7.22
CA GLY A 84 -7.32 -6.63 -6.81
C GLY A 84 -6.02 -6.10 -6.20
N ILE A 85 -5.97 -4.83 -5.81
CA ILE A 85 -4.83 -4.24 -5.08
C ILE A 85 -5.24 -4.03 -3.62
N ASP A 86 -4.80 -4.93 -2.75
CA ASP A 86 -4.98 -4.78 -1.30
C ASP A 86 -3.72 -5.19 -0.54
N TRP A 87 -2.93 -4.20 -0.14
CA TRP A 87 -1.67 -4.42 0.57
C TRP A 87 -1.84 -4.48 2.08
N ARG A 88 -3.07 -4.42 2.60
CA ARG A 88 -3.33 -4.50 4.04
C ARG A 88 -3.14 -5.94 4.50
N VAL A 89 -2.43 -6.12 5.61
CA VAL A 89 -2.24 -7.43 6.23
C VAL A 89 -3.40 -7.68 7.21
N PRO A 90 -4.20 -8.74 7.02
CA PRO A 90 -5.26 -9.08 7.97
C PRO A 90 -4.65 -9.54 9.30
N ILE A 91 -5.17 -9.02 10.41
CA ILE A 91 -4.73 -9.39 11.76
C ILE A 91 -5.62 -10.46 12.39
N ASN A 92 -6.89 -10.55 11.98
CA ASN A 92 -7.84 -11.54 12.47
C ASN A 92 -8.99 -11.73 11.47
N PRO A 93 -9.62 -12.91 11.44
CA PRO A 93 -10.93 -13.07 10.82
C PRO A 93 -11.96 -12.30 11.66
N GLY A 94 -12.77 -11.48 11.01
CA GLY A 94 -13.91 -10.82 11.63
C GLY A 94 -15.07 -11.78 11.82
N LYS A 95 -16.05 -11.37 12.65
CA LYS A 95 -17.23 -12.18 13.01
C LYS A 95 -18.04 -12.72 11.81
N ASN A 96 -17.90 -12.08 10.63
CA ASN A 96 -18.61 -12.46 9.41
C ASN A 96 -17.67 -13.07 8.35
N GLY A 97 -16.51 -13.62 8.76
CA GLY A 97 -15.47 -14.13 7.86
C GLY A 97 -14.70 -13.04 7.09
N LYS A 98 -15.07 -11.76 7.24
CA LYS A 98 -14.37 -10.64 6.62
C LYS A 98 -13.07 -10.33 7.36
N PRO A 99 -11.95 -10.06 6.68
CA PRO A 99 -10.69 -9.74 7.35
C PRO A 99 -10.80 -8.45 8.17
N VAL A 100 -10.27 -8.49 9.39
CA VAL A 100 -9.99 -7.32 10.22
C VAL A 100 -8.54 -6.93 9.98
N TYR A 101 -8.29 -5.66 9.64
CA TYR A 101 -6.95 -5.15 9.32
C TYR A 101 -6.36 -4.28 10.43
N ALA A 102 -7.22 -3.67 11.25
CA ALA A 102 -6.84 -2.90 12.43
C ALA A 102 -8.04 -2.81 13.37
N PHE A 103 -7.78 -2.61 14.67
CA PHE A 103 -8.79 -2.16 15.61
C PHE A 103 -8.96 -0.63 15.51
N ASN A 104 -10.10 -0.10 15.93
CA ASN A 104 -10.34 1.34 15.93
C ASN A 104 -9.26 2.06 16.75
N GLY A 105 -8.67 3.12 16.19
CA GLY A 105 -7.57 3.86 16.83
C GLY A 105 -6.18 3.22 16.70
N HIS A 106 -6.05 2.07 16.04
CA HIS A 106 -4.76 1.39 15.88
C HIS A 106 -4.22 1.48 14.44
N ALA A 107 -2.90 1.44 14.31
CA ALA A 107 -2.22 1.39 13.03
C ALA A 107 -2.58 0.11 12.26
N CYS A 108 -2.80 0.25 10.95
CA CYS A 108 -2.94 -0.88 10.04
C CYS A 108 -1.55 -1.27 9.53
N VAL A 109 -1.31 -2.58 9.41
CA VAL A 109 -0.10 -3.12 8.79
C VAL A 109 -0.33 -3.20 7.29
N TYR A 110 0.65 -2.71 6.52
CA TYR A 110 0.71 -2.85 5.08
C TYR A 110 1.97 -3.62 4.72
N ARG A 111 1.87 -4.50 3.73
CA ARG A 111 3.01 -5.19 3.14
C ARG A 111 3.04 -4.91 1.65
N ILE A 112 4.11 -4.27 1.19
CA ILE A 112 4.31 -3.94 -0.21
C ILE A 112 4.76 -5.21 -0.92
N PRO A 113 4.04 -5.68 -1.96
CA PRO A 113 4.41 -6.88 -2.69
C PRO A 113 5.76 -6.72 -3.40
N PRO A 114 6.48 -7.82 -3.70
CA PRO A 114 7.61 -7.83 -4.62
C PRO A 114 7.29 -7.12 -5.95
N PHE A 115 8.30 -6.54 -6.60
CA PHE A 115 8.12 -5.79 -7.85
C PHE A 115 7.39 -6.59 -8.95
N GLU A 116 7.73 -7.88 -9.11
CA GLU A 116 7.05 -8.76 -10.06
C GLU A 116 5.56 -8.96 -9.74
N GLU A 117 5.21 -9.04 -8.46
CA GLU A 117 3.80 -9.15 -8.05
C GLU A 117 3.05 -7.84 -8.29
N MET A 118 3.70 -6.69 -8.05
CA MET A 118 3.13 -5.38 -8.40
C MET A 118 2.87 -5.23 -9.90
N LYS A 119 3.80 -5.69 -10.76
CA LYS A 119 3.57 -5.72 -12.22
C LYS A 119 2.39 -6.61 -12.61
N ARG A 120 2.22 -7.77 -11.97
CA ARG A 120 1.05 -8.63 -12.18
C ARG A 120 -0.25 -7.95 -11.76
N GLN A 121 -0.25 -7.29 -10.60
CA GLN A 121 -1.39 -6.49 -10.13
C GLN A 121 -1.73 -5.38 -11.13
N ALA A 122 -0.72 -4.63 -11.60
CA ALA A 122 -0.88 -3.55 -12.56
C ALA A 122 -1.46 -4.05 -13.89
N ALA A 123 -0.95 -5.16 -14.44
CA ALA A 123 -1.49 -5.78 -15.64
C ALA A 123 -2.98 -6.14 -15.48
N GLY A 124 -3.35 -6.76 -14.34
CA GLY A 124 -4.75 -7.06 -14.04
C GLY A 124 -5.63 -5.82 -13.86
N VAL A 125 -5.08 -4.69 -13.41
CA VAL A 125 -5.84 -3.42 -13.38
C VAL A 125 -5.98 -2.83 -14.78
N ALA A 126 -4.92 -2.85 -15.59
CA ALA A 126 -4.95 -2.37 -16.96
C ALA A 126 -6.00 -3.10 -17.80
N GLU A 127 -6.04 -4.44 -17.69
CA GLU A 127 -7.05 -5.29 -18.35
C GLU A 127 -8.48 -4.88 -17.94
N ARG A 128 -8.75 -4.77 -16.64
CA ARG A 128 -10.08 -4.37 -16.13
C ARG A 128 -10.49 -2.96 -16.54
N ARG A 129 -9.53 -2.08 -16.83
CA ARG A 129 -9.77 -0.70 -17.27
C ARG A 129 -9.76 -0.55 -18.80
N GLY A 130 -9.50 -1.62 -19.56
CA GLY A 130 -9.34 -1.56 -21.01
C GLY A 130 -8.15 -0.70 -21.44
N ILE A 131 -7.13 -0.57 -20.59
CA ILE A 131 -5.90 0.16 -20.92
C ILE A 131 -5.01 -0.79 -21.71
N THR A 132 -4.75 -0.47 -22.98
CA THR A 132 -3.76 -1.19 -23.78
C THR A 132 -2.37 -0.82 -23.27
N THR A 133 -1.81 -1.61 -22.36
CA THR A 133 -0.38 -1.54 -22.04
C THR A 133 0.37 -2.13 -23.22
N SER A 134 0.77 -1.28 -24.17
CA SER A 134 1.78 -1.63 -25.16
C SER A 134 3.07 -1.98 -24.42
N VAL A 135 3.47 -3.24 -24.52
CA VAL A 135 4.75 -3.75 -24.00
C VAL A 135 5.89 -3.20 -24.84
#